data_AF-A0A841RJ05-F1
#
_entry.id   AF-A0A841RJ05-F1
#
_cell.length_a   1.000
_cell.length_b   1.000
_cell.length_c   1.000
_cell.angle_alpha   90.00
_cell.angle_beta   90.00
_cell.angle_gamma   90.00
#
_symmetry.space_group_name_H-M   'P 1'
#
loop_
_entity.id
_entity.type
_entity.pdbx_description
1 polymer ?
#
loop_
_entity_poly.entity_id
_entity_poly.type
_entity_poly.pdbx_seq_one_letter_code
_entity_poly.pdbx_strand_id
1 'polypeptide(L)'
;MEWVECLLPVYNKDSDDKIVQIINYISPILVHNYISKLLIDLRESLNFSINKVKIKKFLKNKGINTLKDLAELILIRESSDIEELYSLLDSNILLIDRIKYFQGIFKKPTRVKSRLVSHERRLKWQIQRIYRARNLIIHSGKTPYQLETLIENLHYYFDTLMNVCISNLAENDEYKTITDIVNHYSIKKCAYYNFLDSIKKEEINSENISSILSISQI
;
A
#
# COMPACT_ATOMS: atom_id res chain seq x y z
N MET A 1 -1.23 -17.74 12.40
CA MET A 1 -0.36 -17.99 11.22
C MET A 1 -0.54 -19.39 10.65
N GLU A 2 -1.04 -20.38 11.42
CA GLU A 2 -1.42 -21.69 10.87
C GLU A 2 -2.38 -21.60 9.67
N TRP A 3 -3.28 -20.63 9.65
CA TRP A 3 -4.15 -20.38 8.49
C TRP A 3 -3.38 -19.99 7.22
N VAL A 4 -2.25 -19.27 7.33
CA VAL A 4 -1.42 -18.89 6.16
C VAL A 4 -0.74 -20.13 5.59
N GLU A 5 -0.26 -20.99 6.49
CA GLU A 5 0.42 -22.25 6.16
C GLU A 5 -0.54 -23.27 5.52
N CYS A 6 -1.83 -23.21 5.84
CA CYS A 6 -2.86 -24.04 5.20
C CYS A 6 -3.26 -23.55 3.80
N LEU A 7 -3.18 -22.24 3.54
CA LEU A 7 -3.64 -21.64 2.28
C LEU A 7 -2.57 -21.62 1.18
N LEU A 8 -1.30 -21.54 1.56
CA LEU A 8 -0.19 -21.43 0.62
C LEU A 8 0.57 -22.76 0.53
N PRO A 9 0.96 -23.20 -0.67
CA PRO A 9 1.76 -24.40 -0.82
C PRO A 9 3.20 -24.12 -0.35
N VAL A 10 3.43 -24.32 0.96
CA VAL A 10 4.77 -24.19 1.57
C VAL A 10 5.49 -25.53 1.47
N TYR A 11 6.58 -25.59 0.70
CA TYR A 11 7.32 -26.83 0.45
C TYR A 11 8.53 -26.96 1.38
N ASN A 12 8.72 -28.15 1.97
CA ASN A 12 9.85 -28.44 2.87
C ASN A 12 11.10 -28.98 2.16
N LYS A 13 11.07 -29.17 0.84
CA LYS A 13 12.18 -29.75 0.10
C LYS A 13 12.98 -28.63 -0.57
N ASP A 14 14.20 -28.42 -0.07
CA ASP A 14 15.32 -27.68 -0.68
C ASP A 14 15.14 -26.18 -0.99
N SER A 15 14.15 -25.50 -0.40
CA SER A 15 13.89 -24.06 -0.60
C SER A 15 13.92 -23.26 0.70
N ASP A 16 13.94 -21.92 0.59
CA ASP A 16 13.96 -20.95 1.69
C ASP A 16 13.10 -21.36 2.90
N ASP A 17 13.48 -20.94 4.12
CA ASP A 17 12.68 -21.15 5.34
C ASP A 17 11.18 -20.89 5.10
N LYS A 18 10.30 -21.71 5.66
CA LYS A 18 8.83 -21.60 5.48
C LYS A 18 8.29 -20.17 5.59
N ILE A 19 8.79 -19.41 6.57
CA ILE A 19 8.39 -18.02 6.81
C ILE A 19 8.81 -17.10 5.66
N VAL A 20 9.96 -17.36 5.04
CA VAL A 20 10.44 -16.63 3.86
C VAL A 20 9.55 -16.95 2.66
N GLN A 21 9.15 -18.20 2.46
CA GLN A 21 8.19 -18.56 1.41
C GLN A 21 6.87 -17.81 1.58
N ILE A 22 6.30 -17.78 2.81
CA ILE A 22 5.09 -17.02 3.12
C ILE A 22 5.25 -15.53 2.80
N ILE A 23 6.38 -14.93 3.18
CA ILE A 23 6.67 -13.52 2.91
C ILE A 23 6.74 -13.27 1.41
N ASN A 24 7.37 -14.17 0.65
CA ASN A 24 7.49 -14.06 -0.80
C ASN A 24 6.13 -14.17 -1.49
N TYR A 25 5.20 -14.98 -0.96
CA TYR A 25 3.86 -15.10 -1.50
C TYR A 25 2.97 -13.89 -1.19
N ILE A 26 3.01 -13.38 0.04
CA ILE A 26 2.10 -12.31 0.49
C ILE A 26 2.59 -10.92 0.06
N SER A 27 3.92 -10.70 0.04
CA SER A 27 4.50 -9.37 -0.24
C SER A 27 4.02 -8.74 -1.55
N PRO A 28 4.00 -9.44 -2.71
CA PRO A 28 3.56 -8.84 -3.96
C PRO A 28 2.12 -8.31 -3.92
N ILE A 29 1.24 -9.04 -3.23
CA ILE A 29 -0.17 -8.66 -3.05
C ILE A 29 -0.29 -7.41 -2.17
N LEU A 30 0.40 -7.40 -1.02
CA LEU A 30 0.35 -6.26 -0.09
C LEU A 30 1.02 -5.00 -0.64
N VAL A 31 2.06 -5.15 -1.46
CA VAL A 31 2.76 -4.02 -2.10
C VAL A 31 1.93 -3.42 -3.22
N HIS A 32 1.13 -4.23 -3.92
CA HIS A 32 0.34 -3.86 -5.09
C HIS A 32 -0.39 -2.53 -4.91
N ASN A 33 -1.24 -2.42 -3.90
CA ASN A 33 -2.09 -1.24 -3.73
C ASN A 33 -1.50 -0.21 -2.75
N TYR A 34 -0.23 -0.31 -2.38
CA TYR A 34 0.34 0.50 -1.31
C TYR A 34 0.27 2.00 -1.60
N ILE A 35 0.65 2.42 -2.82
CA ILE A 35 0.65 3.84 -3.19
C ILE A 35 -0.78 4.40 -3.22
N SER A 36 -1.72 3.69 -3.83
CA SER A 36 -3.13 4.07 -3.88
C SER A 36 -3.74 4.14 -2.47
N LYS A 37 -3.44 3.15 -1.61
CA LYS A 37 -3.87 3.13 -0.21
C LYS A 37 -3.41 4.38 0.54
N LEU A 38 -2.15 4.78 0.37
CA LEU A 38 -1.64 5.97 1.05
C LEU A 38 -2.41 7.26 0.68
N LEU A 39 -2.86 7.36 -0.57
CA LEU A 39 -3.69 8.48 -1.04
C LEU A 39 -5.14 8.37 -0.60
N ILE A 40 -5.70 7.17 -0.55
CA ILE A 40 -7.03 6.92 0.04
C ILE A 40 -7.02 7.34 1.51
N ASP A 41 -6.04 6.88 2.29
CA ASP A 41 -5.90 7.23 3.70
C ASP A 41 -5.73 8.75 3.88
N LEU A 42 -5.07 9.43 2.94
CA LEU A 42 -4.95 10.89 2.94
C LEU A 42 -6.29 11.58 2.64
N ARG A 43 -7.03 11.10 1.64
CA ARG A 43 -8.38 11.57 1.31
C ARG A 43 -9.31 11.44 2.50
N GLU A 44 -9.28 10.30 3.18
CA GLU A 44 -10.05 10.08 4.39
C GLU A 44 -9.61 11.03 5.51
N SER A 45 -8.31 11.24 5.69
CA SER A 45 -7.81 12.21 6.67
C SER A 45 -8.31 13.65 6.39
N LEU A 46 -8.43 14.04 5.12
CA LEU A 46 -9.04 15.31 4.72
C LEU A 46 -10.54 15.36 5.06
N ASN A 47 -11.27 14.25 4.86
CA ASN A 47 -12.68 14.11 5.19
C ASN A 47 -12.97 14.18 6.71
N PHE A 48 -12.02 13.74 7.54
CA PHE A 48 -12.11 13.81 9.01
C PHE A 48 -11.55 15.10 9.61
N SER A 49 -11.02 16.02 8.80
CA SER A 49 -10.51 17.30 9.28
C SER A 49 -11.58 18.18 9.94
N ILE A 50 -11.16 19.05 10.86
CA ILE A 50 -12.04 20.02 11.53
C ILE A 50 -12.78 20.89 10.50
N ASN A 51 -12.07 21.32 9.46
CA ASN A 51 -12.60 22.16 8.38
C ASN A 51 -13.20 21.36 7.20
N LYS A 52 -13.62 20.10 7.41
CA LYS A 52 -14.11 19.19 6.34
C LYS A 52 -15.13 19.81 5.39
N VAL A 53 -16.03 20.68 5.87
CA VAL A 53 -17.03 21.35 5.01
C VAL A 53 -16.37 22.32 4.03
N LYS A 54 -15.41 23.13 4.51
CA LYS A 54 -14.66 24.07 3.67
C LYS A 54 -13.76 23.31 2.69
N ILE A 55 -13.10 22.25 3.15
CA ILE A 55 -12.26 21.40 2.29
C ILE A 55 -13.09 20.72 1.21
N LYS A 56 -14.23 20.11 1.55
CA LYS A 56 -15.12 19.51 0.54
C LYS A 56 -15.61 20.53 -0.49
N LYS A 57 -15.94 21.76 -0.07
CA LYS A 57 -16.31 22.84 -0.99
C LYS A 57 -15.14 23.23 -1.90
N PHE A 58 -13.94 23.39 -1.34
CA PHE A 58 -12.72 23.66 -2.11
C PHE A 58 -12.46 22.57 -3.16
N LEU A 59 -12.44 21.30 -2.75
CA LEU A 59 -12.23 20.16 -3.65
C LEU A 59 -13.27 20.14 -4.78
N LYS A 60 -14.55 20.34 -4.44
CA LYS A 60 -15.63 20.40 -5.43
C LYS A 60 -15.45 21.57 -6.42
N ASN A 61 -15.11 22.76 -5.92
CA ASN A 61 -14.89 23.95 -6.76
C ASN A 61 -13.72 23.78 -7.73
N LYS A 62 -12.68 23.04 -7.32
CA LYS A 62 -11.51 22.74 -8.14
C LYS A 62 -11.67 21.50 -9.03
N GLY A 63 -12.85 20.87 -9.02
CA GLY A 63 -13.18 19.70 -9.84
C GLY A 63 -12.56 18.39 -9.36
N ILE A 64 -12.17 18.30 -8.08
CA ILE A 64 -11.43 17.16 -7.52
C ILE A 64 -12.41 16.12 -6.97
N ASN A 65 -12.64 15.06 -7.74
CA ASN A 65 -13.63 14.03 -7.45
C ASN A 65 -13.01 12.64 -7.29
N THR A 66 -11.96 12.36 -8.04
CA THR A 66 -11.26 11.07 -8.07
C THR A 66 -9.97 11.09 -7.25
N LEU A 67 -9.42 9.90 -6.98
CA LEU A 67 -8.08 9.80 -6.37
C LEU A 67 -7.00 10.37 -7.29
N LYS A 68 -7.19 10.26 -8.61
CA LYS A 68 -6.29 10.87 -9.59
C LYS A 68 -6.30 12.38 -9.47
N ASP A 69 -7.48 13.01 -9.41
CA ASP A 69 -7.58 14.48 -9.30
C ASP A 69 -6.94 14.98 -7.99
N LEU A 70 -7.10 14.22 -6.90
CA LEU A 70 -6.47 14.53 -5.62
C LEU A 70 -4.95 14.41 -5.70
N ALA A 71 -4.46 13.36 -6.37
CA ALA A 71 -3.04 13.18 -6.59
C ALA A 71 -2.49 14.29 -7.52
N GLU A 72 -3.19 14.68 -8.57
CA GLU A 72 -2.79 15.81 -9.41
C GLU A 72 -2.75 17.13 -8.62
N LEU A 73 -3.75 17.39 -7.77
CA LEU A 73 -3.74 18.55 -6.86
C LEU A 73 -2.48 18.55 -6.00
N ILE A 74 -2.20 17.43 -5.32
CA ILE A 74 -1.10 17.38 -4.35
C ILE A 74 0.26 17.39 -5.04
N LEU A 75 0.37 16.76 -6.22
CA LEU A 75 1.65 16.39 -6.82
C LEU A 75 2.04 17.24 -8.04
N ILE A 76 1.07 17.84 -8.74
CA ILE A 76 1.29 18.50 -10.05
C ILE A 76 0.76 19.94 -10.10
N ARG A 77 -0.30 20.29 -9.35
CA ARG A 77 -0.94 21.61 -9.45
C ARG A 77 -0.10 22.77 -8.89
N GLU A 78 -0.43 23.96 -9.40
CA GLU A 78 0.19 25.24 -9.08
C GLU A 78 0.24 25.52 -7.56
N SER A 79 1.25 26.31 -7.14
CA SER A 79 1.47 26.63 -5.72
C SER A 79 0.26 27.27 -5.04
N SER A 80 -0.56 28.02 -5.78
CA SER A 80 -1.74 28.74 -5.28
C SER A 80 -2.85 27.81 -4.75
N ASP A 81 -3.18 26.74 -5.47
CA ASP A 81 -4.19 25.76 -5.06
C ASP A 81 -3.76 25.02 -3.79
N ILE A 82 -2.47 24.71 -3.68
CA ILE A 82 -1.89 24.03 -2.52
C ILE A 82 -1.80 24.95 -1.31
N GLU A 83 -1.46 26.23 -1.50
CA GLU A 83 -1.48 27.25 -0.44
C GLU A 83 -2.90 27.47 0.09
N GLU A 84 -3.91 27.51 -0.79
CA GLU A 84 -5.31 27.58 -0.38
C GLU A 84 -5.68 26.35 0.47
N LEU A 85 -5.30 25.14 0.04
CA LEU A 85 -5.53 23.93 0.83
C LEU A 85 -4.82 23.99 2.20
N TYR A 86 -3.58 24.46 2.27
CA TYR A 86 -2.86 24.61 3.53
C TYR A 86 -3.53 25.62 4.45
N SER A 87 -4.05 26.74 3.94
CA SER A 87 -4.82 27.71 4.75
C SER A 87 -6.11 27.12 5.33
N LEU A 88 -6.73 26.16 4.64
CA LEU A 88 -7.89 25.43 5.15
C LEU A 88 -7.51 24.38 6.20
N LEU A 89 -6.27 23.91 6.16
CA LEU A 89 -5.70 22.92 7.06
C LEU A 89 -4.98 23.53 8.26
N ASP A 90 -4.90 24.86 8.39
CA ASP A 90 -3.98 25.60 9.28
C ASP A 90 -3.93 25.10 10.74
N SER A 91 -5.02 24.51 11.24
CA SER A 91 -5.09 23.90 12.58
C SER A 91 -4.56 22.46 12.69
N ASN A 92 -4.17 21.82 11.59
CA ASN A 92 -3.74 20.43 11.50
C ASN A 92 -2.37 20.30 10.83
N ILE A 93 -1.33 20.70 11.57
CA ILE A 93 0.07 20.63 11.13
C ILE A 93 0.50 19.23 10.69
N LEU A 94 -0.01 18.17 11.35
CA LEU A 94 0.31 16.78 11.01
C LEU A 94 -0.16 16.40 9.60
N LEU A 95 -1.35 16.87 9.21
CA LEU A 95 -1.89 16.60 7.88
C LEU A 95 -1.14 17.40 6.80
N ILE A 96 -0.76 18.64 7.11
CA ILE A 96 0.10 19.45 6.23
C ILE A 96 1.46 18.77 6.00
N ASP A 97 2.12 18.33 7.07
CA ASP A 97 3.40 17.64 6.99
C ASP A 97 3.28 16.32 6.22
N ARG A 98 2.16 15.61 6.38
CA ARG A 98 1.87 14.39 5.60
C ARG A 98 1.72 14.70 4.11
N ILE A 99 1.05 15.78 3.72
CA ILE A 99 0.92 16.21 2.32
C ILE A 99 2.30 16.56 1.75
N LYS A 100 3.10 17.37 2.46
CA LYS A 100 4.49 17.71 2.07
C LYS A 100 5.37 16.47 1.93
N TYR A 101 5.21 15.50 2.83
CA TYR A 101 5.91 14.23 2.77
C TYR A 101 5.54 13.45 1.49
N PHE A 102 4.27 13.44 1.09
CA PHE A 102 3.84 12.84 -0.18
C PHE A 102 4.43 13.57 -1.39
N GLN A 103 4.37 14.90 -1.42
CA GLN A 103 5.05 15.71 -2.45
C GLN A 103 6.54 15.34 -2.57
N GLY A 104 7.20 15.10 -1.43
CA GLY A 104 8.56 14.61 -1.38
C GLY A 104 8.76 13.23 -2.04
N ILE A 105 7.86 12.27 -1.80
CA ILE A 105 7.92 10.92 -2.39
C ILE A 105 7.72 10.96 -3.91
N PHE A 106 6.70 11.68 -4.38
CA PHE A 106 6.34 11.71 -5.81
C PHE A 106 7.09 12.78 -6.59
N LYS A 107 8.11 13.43 -6.01
CA LYS A 107 9.01 14.31 -6.76
C LYS A 107 9.75 13.57 -7.88
N LYS A 108 10.07 12.28 -7.68
CA LYS A 108 10.77 11.43 -8.65
C LYS A 108 10.27 9.98 -8.59
N PRO A 109 10.17 9.27 -9.72
CA PRO A 109 9.81 7.85 -9.74
C PRO A 109 10.74 6.97 -8.89
N THR A 110 12.03 7.32 -8.81
CA THR A 110 13.01 6.64 -7.96
C THR A 110 12.66 6.69 -6.47
N ARG A 111 12.05 7.77 -6.00
CA ARG A 111 11.60 7.92 -4.61
C ARG A 111 10.34 7.10 -4.34
N VAL A 112 9.42 7.01 -5.31
CA VAL A 112 8.27 6.11 -5.26
C VAL A 112 8.75 4.65 -5.14
N LYS A 113 9.67 4.23 -6.01
CA LYS A 113 10.29 2.89 -5.96
C LYS A 113 10.98 2.63 -4.62
N SER A 114 11.80 3.57 -4.13
CA SER A 114 12.45 3.47 -2.83
C SER A 114 11.45 3.31 -1.68
N ARG A 115 10.31 4.00 -1.76
CA ARG A 115 9.23 3.91 -0.79
C ARG A 115 8.55 2.53 -0.81
N LEU A 116 8.34 1.94 -1.99
CA LEU A 116 7.80 0.59 -2.15
C LEU A 116 8.76 -0.47 -1.60
N VAL A 117 10.04 -0.41 -1.97
CA VAL A 117 11.07 -1.31 -1.44
C VAL A 117 11.17 -1.22 0.08
N SER A 118 11.07 0.00 0.63
CA SER A 118 11.03 0.21 2.07
C SER A 118 9.76 -0.35 2.73
N HIS A 119 8.62 -0.31 2.04
CA HIS A 119 7.38 -0.93 2.51
C HIS A 119 7.47 -2.45 2.51
N GLU A 120 7.94 -3.05 1.41
CA GLU A 120 8.19 -4.49 1.28
C GLU A 120 9.12 -5.01 2.38
N ARG A 121 10.22 -4.30 2.66
CA ARG A 121 11.12 -4.64 3.77
C ARG A 121 10.43 -4.58 5.13
N ARG A 122 9.56 -3.59 5.36
CA ARG A 122 8.79 -3.49 6.62
C ARG A 122 7.78 -4.62 6.74
N LEU A 123 7.11 -5.01 5.66
CA LEU A 123 6.22 -6.18 5.65
C LEU A 123 6.97 -7.45 6.04
N LYS A 124 8.15 -7.68 5.44
CA LYS A 124 9.04 -8.79 5.82
C LYS A 124 9.33 -8.81 7.31
N TRP A 125 9.74 -7.67 7.87
CA TRP A 125 10.02 -7.58 9.31
C TRP A 125 8.79 -7.80 10.19
N GLN A 126 7.62 -7.27 9.80
CA GLN A 126 6.39 -7.47 10.56
C GLN A 126 5.94 -8.93 10.55
N ILE A 127 5.97 -9.59 9.39
CA ILE A 127 5.62 -11.02 9.29
C ILE A 127 6.59 -11.87 10.12
N GLN A 128 7.89 -11.58 10.09
CA GLN A 128 8.88 -12.24 10.96
C GLN A 128 8.60 -12.00 12.45
N ARG A 129 8.18 -10.79 12.85
CA ARG A 129 7.79 -10.49 14.23
C ARG A 129 6.58 -11.30 14.66
N ILE A 130 5.55 -11.39 13.81
CA ILE A 130 4.34 -12.20 14.08
C ILE A 130 4.72 -13.68 14.23
N TYR A 131 5.64 -14.19 13.41
CA TYR A 131 6.11 -15.58 13.50
C TYR A 131 6.81 -15.86 14.84
N ARG A 132 7.74 -14.97 15.23
CA ARG A 132 8.44 -15.07 16.53
C ARG A 132 7.47 -14.96 17.70
N ALA A 133 6.49 -14.06 17.62
CA ALA A 133 5.44 -13.91 18.62
C ALA A 133 4.63 -15.21 18.79
N ARG A 134 4.20 -15.84 17.69
CA ARG A 134 3.52 -17.14 17.70
C ARG A 134 4.39 -18.24 18.34
N ASN A 135 5.66 -18.31 17.96
CA ASN A 135 6.58 -19.31 18.52
C ASN A 135 6.81 -19.08 20.02
N LEU A 136 6.90 -17.84 20.47
CA LEU A 136 7.05 -17.53 21.90
C LEU A 136 5.83 -18.00 22.71
N ILE A 137 4.62 -17.73 22.21
CA ILE A 137 3.37 -18.15 22.86
C ILE A 137 3.32 -19.67 22.97
N ILE A 138 3.63 -20.40 21.90
CA ILE A 138 3.53 -21.87 21.87
C ILE A 138 4.62 -22.53 22.70
N HIS A 139 5.86 -22.07 22.61
CA HIS A 139 6.97 -22.74 23.27
C HIS A 139 7.18 -22.32 24.72
N SER A 140 6.73 -21.13 25.11
CA SER A 140 6.99 -20.60 26.46
C SER A 140 5.76 -20.11 27.20
N GLY A 141 4.57 -20.14 26.58
CA GLY A 141 3.34 -19.59 27.17
C GLY A 141 3.41 -18.07 27.43
N LYS A 142 4.45 -17.38 26.96
CA LYS A 142 4.68 -15.96 27.22
C LYS A 142 4.00 -15.10 26.17
N THR A 143 3.29 -14.08 26.63
CA THR A 143 2.69 -13.05 25.78
C THR A 143 3.75 -12.05 25.32
N PRO A 144 3.95 -11.88 24.00
CA PRO A 144 4.86 -10.88 23.45
C PRO A 144 4.37 -9.44 23.71
N TYR A 145 5.29 -8.49 23.80
CA TYR A 145 4.96 -7.07 23.85
C TYR A 145 4.24 -6.62 22.55
N GLN A 146 3.22 -5.76 22.69
CA GLN A 146 2.37 -5.27 21.58
C GLN A 146 1.67 -6.38 20.79
N LEU A 147 1.23 -7.47 21.46
CA LEU A 147 0.54 -8.57 20.80
C LEU A 147 -0.70 -8.11 20.03
N GLU A 148 -1.48 -7.17 20.57
CA GLU A 148 -2.66 -6.60 19.92
C GLU A 148 -2.33 -6.01 18.54
N THR A 149 -1.32 -5.14 18.47
CA THR A 149 -0.87 -4.56 17.20
C THR A 149 -0.37 -5.62 16.22
N LEU A 150 0.27 -6.69 16.69
CA LEU A 150 0.69 -7.79 15.82
C LEU A 150 -0.51 -8.57 15.27
N ILE A 151 -1.56 -8.75 16.08
CA ILE A 151 -2.81 -9.40 15.68
C ILE A 151 -3.56 -8.54 14.66
N GLU A 152 -3.68 -7.24 14.88
CA GLU A 152 -4.30 -6.31 13.92
C GLU A 152 -3.60 -6.34 12.55
N ASN A 153 -2.27 -6.30 12.55
CA ASN A 153 -1.50 -6.42 11.30
C ASN A 153 -1.72 -7.78 10.63
N LEU A 154 -1.79 -8.86 11.42
CA LEU A 154 -2.05 -10.20 10.88
C LEU A 154 -3.44 -10.28 10.22
N HIS A 155 -4.48 -9.75 10.86
CA HIS A 155 -5.81 -9.67 10.29
C HIS A 155 -5.80 -8.85 9.00
N TYR A 156 -5.18 -7.67 9.02
CA TYR A 156 -5.07 -6.85 7.82
C TYR A 156 -4.40 -7.60 6.64
N TYR A 157 -3.33 -8.35 6.90
CA TYR A 157 -2.66 -9.14 5.85
C TYR A 157 -3.53 -10.29 5.36
N PHE A 158 -4.26 -10.95 6.26
CA PHE A 158 -5.21 -12.00 5.91
C PHE A 158 -6.32 -11.48 5.01
N ASP A 159 -7.00 -10.43 5.47
CA ASP A 159 -8.17 -9.88 4.79
C ASP A 159 -7.76 -9.36 3.41
N THR A 160 -6.60 -8.73 3.29
CA THR A 160 -6.08 -8.29 1.99
C THR A 160 -5.82 -9.46 1.05
N LEU A 161 -5.19 -10.55 1.54
CA LEU A 161 -4.96 -11.75 0.74
C LEU A 161 -6.28 -12.38 0.31
N MET A 162 -7.20 -12.59 1.25
CA MET A 162 -8.50 -13.22 0.98
C MET A 162 -9.34 -12.41 0.02
N ASN A 163 -9.42 -11.09 0.19
CA ASN A 163 -10.15 -10.23 -0.73
C ASN A 163 -9.58 -10.32 -2.15
N VAL A 164 -8.25 -10.29 -2.30
CA VAL A 164 -7.60 -10.45 -3.61
C VAL A 164 -7.89 -11.82 -4.20
N CYS A 165 -7.81 -12.89 -3.41
CA CYS A 165 -8.13 -14.23 -3.87
C CYS A 165 -9.59 -14.35 -4.30
N ILE A 166 -10.53 -13.88 -3.47
CA ILE A 166 -11.97 -13.95 -3.74
C ILE A 166 -12.31 -13.15 -5.00
N SER A 167 -11.89 -11.90 -5.10
CA SER A 167 -12.16 -11.06 -6.28
C SER A 167 -11.60 -11.69 -7.56
N ASN A 168 -10.34 -12.15 -7.55
CA ASN A 168 -9.74 -12.73 -8.76
C ASN A 168 -10.37 -14.08 -9.15
N LEU A 169 -10.71 -14.95 -8.18
CA LEU A 169 -11.35 -16.24 -8.47
C LEU A 169 -12.83 -16.09 -8.89
N ALA A 170 -13.52 -15.07 -8.38
CA ALA A 170 -14.93 -14.84 -8.71
C ALA A 170 -15.13 -14.10 -10.04
N GLU A 171 -14.18 -13.22 -10.41
CA GLU A 171 -14.32 -12.32 -11.57
C GLU A 171 -13.52 -12.77 -12.80
N ASN A 172 -12.52 -13.65 -12.63
CA ASN A 172 -11.65 -14.08 -13.72
C ASN A 172 -11.50 -15.60 -13.77
N ASP A 173 -12.07 -16.22 -14.81
CA ASP A 173 -11.93 -17.65 -15.10
C ASP A 173 -10.47 -18.08 -15.43
N GLU A 174 -9.58 -17.11 -15.63
CA GLU A 174 -8.16 -17.32 -15.90
C GLU A 174 -7.38 -17.83 -14.68
N TYR A 175 -7.79 -17.45 -13.46
CA TYR A 175 -7.11 -17.90 -12.23
C TYR A 175 -7.84 -19.09 -11.63
N LYS A 176 -7.14 -20.22 -11.52
CA LYS A 176 -7.72 -21.46 -10.99
C LYS A 176 -7.21 -21.79 -9.58
N THR A 177 -6.08 -21.22 -9.19
CA THR A 177 -5.46 -21.48 -7.89
C THR A 177 -4.96 -20.19 -7.24
N ILE A 178 -4.81 -20.22 -5.91
CA ILE A 178 -4.18 -19.12 -5.14
C ILE A 178 -2.75 -18.88 -5.65
N THR A 179 -2.03 -19.94 -6.02
CA THR A 179 -0.68 -19.85 -6.56
C THR A 179 -0.61 -19.05 -7.85
N ASP A 180 -1.59 -19.23 -8.75
CA ASP A 180 -1.67 -18.47 -10.01
C ASP A 180 -1.84 -16.97 -9.72
N ILE A 181 -2.71 -16.64 -8.76
CA ILE A 181 -2.94 -15.26 -8.32
C ILE A 181 -1.67 -14.67 -7.74
N VAL A 182 -0.98 -15.39 -6.85
CA VAL A 182 0.26 -14.89 -6.26
C VAL A 182 1.35 -14.67 -7.32
N ASN A 183 1.48 -15.58 -8.28
CA ASN A 183 2.41 -15.44 -9.41
C ASN A 183 2.06 -14.23 -10.27
N HIS A 184 0.78 -14.03 -10.57
CA HIS A 184 0.29 -12.87 -11.29
C HIS A 184 0.65 -11.55 -10.60
N TYR A 185 0.39 -11.44 -9.29
CA TYR A 185 0.75 -10.23 -8.53
C TYR A 185 2.27 -10.05 -8.43
N SER A 186 3.05 -11.14 -8.44
CA SER A 186 4.52 -11.08 -8.52
C SER A 186 4.97 -10.49 -9.86
N ILE A 187 4.38 -10.94 -10.98
CA ILE A 187 4.65 -10.41 -12.32
C ILE A 187 4.25 -8.92 -12.39
N LYS A 188 3.05 -8.56 -11.91
CA LYS A 188 2.59 -7.16 -11.85
C LYS A 188 3.55 -6.27 -11.04
N LYS A 189 4.05 -6.75 -9.90
CA LYS A 189 5.07 -6.03 -9.11
C LYS A 189 6.35 -5.80 -9.91
N CYS A 190 6.87 -6.83 -10.57
CA CYS A 190 8.07 -6.72 -11.40
C CYS A 190 7.87 -5.75 -12.56
N ALA A 191 6.75 -5.85 -13.28
CA ALA A 191 6.39 -4.94 -14.36
C ALA A 191 6.32 -3.49 -13.88
N TYR A 192 5.72 -3.27 -12.70
CA TYR A 192 5.64 -1.93 -12.12
C TYR A 192 7.01 -1.37 -11.70
N TYR A 193 7.89 -2.19 -11.11
CA TYR A 193 9.26 -1.75 -10.79
C TYR A 193 10.06 -1.42 -12.06
N ASN A 194 9.89 -2.20 -13.12
CA ASN A 194 10.53 -1.95 -14.42
C ASN A 194 10.00 -0.65 -15.05
N PHE A 195 8.69 -0.39 -14.96
CA PHE A 195 8.09 0.87 -15.38
C PHE A 195 8.69 2.06 -14.62
N LEU A 196 8.77 1.99 -13.28
CA LEU A 196 9.39 3.06 -12.48
C LEU A 196 10.87 3.27 -12.83
N ASP A 197 11.58 2.22 -13.24
CA ASP A 197 12.97 2.32 -13.71
C ASP A 197 13.08 2.93 -15.11
N SER A 198 12.12 2.69 -16.00
CA SER A 198 12.12 3.27 -17.35
C SER A 198 11.93 4.78 -17.29
N ILE A 199 11.05 5.27 -16.40
CA ILE A 199 10.79 6.71 -16.21
C ILE A 199 11.70 7.37 -15.17
N LYS A 200 12.77 6.71 -14.70
CA LYS A 200 13.58 7.18 -13.55
C LYS A 200 14.20 8.59 -13.69
N LYS A 201 14.38 9.06 -14.92
CA LYS A 201 14.94 10.39 -15.24
C LYS A 201 13.87 11.45 -15.45
N GLU A 202 12.60 11.04 -15.58
CA GLU A 202 11.47 11.92 -15.82
C GLU A 202 10.94 12.51 -14.51
N GLU A 203 10.22 13.62 -14.64
CA GLU A 203 9.41 14.18 -13.56
C GLU A 203 8.01 13.54 -13.59
N ILE A 204 7.36 13.47 -12.42
CA ILE A 204 5.99 12.96 -12.33
C ILE A 204 5.04 14.06 -12.82
N ASN A 205 4.21 13.73 -13.80
CA ASN A 205 3.30 14.64 -14.49
C ASN A 205 1.91 14.00 -14.67
N SER A 206 0.95 14.73 -15.23
CA SER A 206 -0.45 14.25 -15.36
C SER A 206 -0.59 13.02 -16.28
N GLU A 207 0.38 12.78 -17.16
CA GLU A 207 0.39 11.63 -18.07
C GLU A 207 0.81 10.36 -17.34
N ASN A 208 1.94 10.41 -16.61
CA ASN A 208 2.50 9.23 -15.94
C ASN A 208 1.93 8.96 -14.53
N ILE A 209 1.32 9.96 -13.88
CA ILE A 209 0.72 9.80 -12.54
C ILE A 209 -0.33 8.70 -12.54
N SER A 210 -1.13 8.60 -13.60
CA SER A 210 -2.18 7.59 -13.72
C SER A 210 -1.58 6.19 -13.64
N SER A 211 -0.50 5.94 -14.39
CA SER A 211 0.23 4.66 -14.38
C SER A 211 0.97 4.38 -13.07
N ILE A 212 1.41 5.43 -12.37
CA ILE A 212 2.02 5.32 -11.04
C ILE A 212 0.96 4.90 -9.99
N LEU A 213 -0.27 5.37 -10.14
CA LEU A 213 -1.39 5.05 -9.24
C LEU A 213 -2.13 3.77 -9.62
N SER A 214 -2.16 3.40 -10.91
CA SER A 214 -2.97 2.31 -11.44
C SER A 214 -2.37 0.92 -11.26
N ILE A 215 -1.72 0.68 -10.13
CA ILE A 215 -1.61 -0.69 -9.63
C ILE A 215 -2.97 -1.15 -9.07
N SER A 216 -3.95 -0.27 -8.85
CA SER A 216 -5.30 -0.67 -8.46
C SER A 216 -6.29 -0.61 -9.63
N GLN A 217 -6.49 -1.74 -10.32
CA GLN A 217 -7.83 -2.22 -10.65
C GLN A 217 -8.04 -3.47 -9.79
N ILE A 218 -8.65 -3.24 -8.62
CA ILE A 218 -9.61 -4.20 -8.06
C ILE A 218 -10.92 -3.81 -8.72
#